data_AF-A0A2A5CG31-F1
#
_entry.id   AF-A0A2A5CG31-F1
#
_cell.length_a   1.000
_cell.length_b   1.000
_cell.length_c   1.000
_cell.angle_alpha   90.00
_cell.angle_beta   90.00
_cell.angle_gamma   90.00
#
_symmetry.space_group_name_H-M   'P 1'
#
loop_
_entity.id
_entity.type
_entity.pdbx_description
1 polymer ?
#
loop_
_entity_poly.entity_id
_entity_poly.type
_entity_poly.pdbx_seq_one_letter_code
_entity_poly.pdbx_strand_id
1 'polypeptide(L)'
;MKQPQNMEESNYASTYDQKSIANAASDFLGGGSEAIAKVVEKAFQDLGRPNGYIVGTEFSGAIGIGLRYGDGTLIHKIEGNSPVFWKGPSIGFDLGANGSRVFALVYNLYDVEELYRRFPAIEGSAYFIGGVGMNYQQRDNIIIAPIRVGVGLRLGISLGYIHLTKERSWIPF
;
A
#
# COMPACT_ATOMS: atom_id res chain seq x y z
N MET A 1 -23.11 -28.59 -18.84
CA MET A 1 -22.09 -27.91 -18.01
C MET A 1 -22.58 -26.48 -17.78
N LYS A 2 -22.91 -26.10 -16.55
CA LYS A 2 -23.31 -24.72 -16.21
C LYS A 2 -22.03 -23.88 -16.02
N GLN A 3 -21.99 -22.72 -16.66
CA GLN A 3 -20.88 -21.77 -16.74
C GLN A 3 -20.54 -21.08 -15.38
N PRO A 4 -19.35 -20.47 -15.24
CA PRO A 4 -18.74 -20.02 -13.98
C PRO A 4 -19.26 -18.66 -13.45
N GLN A 5 -20.53 -18.31 -13.72
CA GLN A 5 -21.09 -16.98 -13.41
C GLN A 5 -21.01 -16.60 -11.91
N ASN A 6 -21.04 -17.57 -11.00
CA ASN A 6 -21.01 -17.30 -9.56
C ASN A 6 -19.65 -16.84 -9.02
N MET A 7 -18.53 -17.21 -9.66
CA MET A 7 -17.20 -16.82 -9.15
C MET A 7 -16.89 -15.37 -9.49
N GLU A 8 -17.19 -14.92 -10.71
CA GLU A 8 -16.96 -13.54 -11.13
C GLU A 8 -17.82 -12.56 -10.31
N GLU A 9 -19.12 -12.80 -10.13
CA GLU A 9 -19.99 -11.96 -9.30
C GLU A 9 -19.51 -11.86 -7.84
N SER A 10 -19.10 -12.98 -7.24
CA SER A 10 -18.56 -13.00 -5.87
C SER A 10 -17.25 -12.20 -5.75
N ASN A 11 -16.43 -12.22 -6.80
CA ASN A 11 -15.17 -11.48 -6.85
C ASN A 11 -15.41 -9.98 -7.00
N TYR A 12 -16.42 -9.56 -7.78
CA TYR A 12 -16.82 -8.14 -7.87
C TYR A 12 -17.41 -7.60 -6.57
N ALA A 13 -18.20 -8.40 -5.84
CA ALA A 13 -18.78 -7.99 -4.55
C ALA A 13 -17.71 -7.84 -3.44
N SER A 14 -16.65 -8.67 -3.48
CA SER A 14 -15.59 -8.73 -2.48
C SER A 14 -14.33 -7.92 -2.81
N THR A 15 -14.32 -7.17 -3.92
CA THR A 15 -13.19 -6.33 -4.33
C THR A 15 -13.59 -4.89 -4.69
N TYR A 16 -12.61 -4.02 -4.86
CA TYR A 16 -12.78 -2.64 -5.32
C TYR A 16 -12.50 -2.51 -6.81
N ASP A 17 -13.28 -1.68 -7.50
CA ASP A 17 -13.02 -1.34 -8.91
C ASP A 17 -11.98 -0.22 -9.04
N GLN A 18 -11.34 -0.17 -10.20
CA GLN A 18 -10.25 0.75 -10.50
C GLN A 18 -10.65 2.21 -10.32
N LYS A 19 -11.86 2.59 -10.73
CA LYS A 19 -12.33 3.97 -10.63
C LYS A 19 -12.51 4.39 -9.18
N SER A 20 -13.13 3.54 -8.36
CA SER A 20 -13.30 3.79 -6.92
C SER A 20 -11.94 3.96 -6.21
N ILE A 21 -10.97 3.10 -6.53
CA ILE A 21 -9.62 3.18 -5.97
C ILE A 21 -8.87 4.42 -6.45
N ALA A 22 -8.91 4.72 -7.75
CA ALA A 22 -8.23 5.89 -8.30
C ALA A 22 -8.76 7.19 -7.68
N ASN A 23 -10.07 7.28 -7.48
CA ASN A 23 -10.70 8.41 -6.80
C ASN A 23 -10.28 8.47 -5.32
N ALA A 24 -10.42 7.38 -4.57
CA ALA A 24 -10.05 7.34 -3.15
C ALA A 24 -8.56 7.69 -2.93
N ALA A 25 -7.67 7.19 -3.78
CA ALA A 25 -6.25 7.51 -3.73
C ALA A 25 -5.98 8.98 -4.09
N SER A 26 -6.65 9.53 -5.11
CA SER A 26 -6.47 10.93 -5.52
C SER A 26 -6.96 11.88 -4.43
N ASP A 27 -8.15 11.62 -3.88
CA ASP A 27 -8.77 12.42 -2.82
C ASP A 27 -7.90 12.40 -1.55
N PHE A 28 -7.39 11.22 -1.17
CA PHE A 28 -6.56 11.09 0.02
C PHE A 28 -5.17 11.71 -0.16
N LEU A 29 -4.48 11.41 -1.26
CA LEU A 29 -3.10 11.84 -1.46
C LEU A 29 -3.00 13.33 -1.83
N GLY A 30 -4.04 13.91 -2.44
CA GLY A 30 -4.10 15.33 -2.83
C GLY A 30 -3.04 15.73 -3.87
N GLY A 31 -2.47 14.76 -4.60
CA GLY A 31 -1.45 14.94 -5.63
C GLY A 31 -2.03 15.05 -7.05
N GLY A 32 -1.16 15.11 -8.06
CA GLY A 32 -1.57 15.15 -9.47
C GLY A 32 -2.38 13.91 -9.87
N SER A 33 -3.68 14.10 -10.10
CA SER A 33 -4.66 13.02 -10.31
C SER A 33 -4.29 12.07 -11.45
N GLU A 34 -3.71 12.59 -12.55
CA GLU A 34 -3.30 11.77 -13.68
C GLU A 34 -2.19 10.77 -13.33
N ALA A 35 -1.18 11.21 -12.58
CA ALA A 35 -0.08 10.34 -12.18
C ALA A 35 -0.55 9.25 -11.20
N ILE A 36 -1.44 9.61 -10.27
CA ILE A 36 -2.07 8.65 -9.35
C ILE A 36 -2.91 7.63 -10.12
N ALA A 37 -3.73 8.10 -11.07
CA ALA A 37 -4.55 7.22 -11.90
C ALA A 37 -3.70 6.22 -12.69
N LYS A 38 -2.57 6.63 -13.26
CA LYS A 38 -1.65 5.73 -13.99
C LYS A 38 -0.97 4.69 -13.08
N VAL A 39 -0.63 5.06 -11.84
CA VAL A 39 -0.08 4.10 -10.86
C VAL A 39 -1.13 3.07 -10.46
N VAL A 40 -2.37 3.52 -10.21
CA VAL A 40 -3.49 2.61 -9.91
C VAL A 40 -3.78 1.71 -11.11
N GLU A 41 -3.83 2.26 -12.33
CA GLU A 41 -4.00 1.48 -13.55
C GLU A 41 -2.93 0.41 -13.68
N LYS A 42 -1.66 0.75 -13.46
CA LYS A 42 -0.55 -0.21 -13.46
C LYS A 42 -0.77 -1.34 -12.45
N ALA A 43 -1.18 -1.02 -11.22
CA ALA A 43 -1.48 -2.03 -10.21
C ALA A 43 -2.65 -2.95 -10.61
N PHE A 44 -3.68 -2.41 -11.25
CA PHE A 44 -4.81 -3.20 -11.74
C PHE A 44 -4.45 -4.10 -12.91
N GLN A 45 -3.58 -3.64 -13.82
CA GLN A 45 -3.06 -4.46 -14.90
C GLN A 45 -2.20 -5.62 -14.37
N ASP A 46 -1.40 -5.38 -13.33
CA ASP A 46 -0.49 -6.37 -12.79
C ASP A 46 -1.18 -7.39 -11.86
N LEU A 47 -2.08 -6.91 -11.01
CA LEU A 47 -2.60 -7.67 -9.86
C LEU A 47 -4.12 -7.85 -9.87
N GLY A 48 -4.83 -7.22 -10.81
CA GLY A 48 -6.28 -7.22 -10.84
C GLY A 48 -6.88 -6.32 -9.75
N ARG A 49 -7.91 -6.82 -9.06
CA ARG A 49 -8.75 -6.01 -8.16
C ARG A 49 -8.34 -6.23 -6.69
N PRO A 50 -8.06 -5.17 -5.90
CA PRO A 50 -7.76 -5.31 -4.48
C PRO A 50 -9.05 -5.55 -3.68
N ASN A 51 -8.95 -6.29 -2.58
CA ASN A 51 -10.04 -6.48 -1.62
C ASN A 51 -9.90 -5.58 -0.37
N GLY A 52 -8.83 -4.82 -0.26
CA GLY A 52 -8.68 -3.75 0.73
C GLY A 52 -7.74 -2.64 0.29
N TYR A 53 -7.71 -1.56 1.05
CA TYR A 53 -6.68 -0.54 0.94
C TYR A 53 -6.40 0.10 2.30
N ILE A 54 -5.20 0.62 2.49
CA ILE A 54 -4.78 1.33 3.70
C ILE A 54 -4.65 2.81 3.37
N VAL A 55 -5.16 3.66 4.25
CA VAL A 55 -4.88 5.10 4.26
C VAL A 55 -4.18 5.47 5.55
N GLY A 56 -3.12 6.27 5.48
CA GLY A 56 -2.47 6.73 6.69
C GLY A 56 -1.29 7.67 6.44
N THR A 57 -0.52 7.89 7.50
CA THR A 57 0.61 8.81 7.51
C THR A 57 1.88 8.07 7.91
N GLU A 58 2.98 8.36 7.24
CA GLU A 58 4.30 7.78 7.49
C GLU A 58 5.29 8.90 7.81
N PHE A 59 6.05 8.73 8.87
CA PHE A 59 7.20 9.54 9.20
C PHE A 59 8.45 8.71 8.98
N SER A 60 9.48 9.29 8.37
CA SER A 60 10.76 8.63 8.22
C SER A 60 11.86 9.53 8.75
N GLY A 61 12.78 8.93 9.50
CA GLY A 61 13.98 9.61 9.98
C GLY A 61 15.17 8.87 9.41
N ALA A 62 15.78 9.41 8.36
CA ALA A 62 16.94 8.80 7.72
C ALA A 62 17.96 9.84 7.25
N ILE A 63 19.23 9.62 7.61
CA ILE A 63 20.41 10.18 6.95
C ILE A 63 21.17 8.97 6.38
N GLY A 64 20.77 8.50 5.19
CA GLY A 64 21.31 7.28 4.59
C GLY A 64 20.40 6.07 4.82
N ILE A 65 20.64 5.32 5.91
CA ILE A 65 19.79 4.19 6.33
C ILE A 65 19.05 4.61 7.60
N GLY A 66 17.73 4.43 7.61
CA GLY A 66 16.89 4.79 8.74
C GLY A 66 15.72 3.84 8.93
N LEU A 67 14.79 4.30 9.74
CA LEU A 67 13.52 3.63 9.98
C LEU A 67 12.39 4.55 9.55
N ARG A 68 11.34 3.93 9.01
CA ARG A 68 10.04 4.56 8.83
C ARG A 68 9.05 3.97 9.81
N TYR A 69 8.14 4.81 10.26
CA TYR A 69 7.01 4.45 11.11
C TYR A 69 5.76 5.10 10.54
N GLY A 70 4.67 4.37 10.49
CA GLY A 70 3.40 4.96 10.12
C GLY A 70 2.23 4.33 10.84
N ASP A 71 1.12 5.03 10.73
CA ASP A 71 -0.15 4.65 11.29
C ASP A 71 -1.28 5.03 10.36
N GLY A 72 -2.33 4.22 10.38
CA GLY A 72 -3.45 4.37 9.48
C GLY A 72 -4.55 3.37 9.76
N THR A 73 -5.41 3.25 8.77
CA THR A 73 -6.59 2.39 8.80
C THR A 73 -6.59 1.54 7.54
N LEU A 74 -6.74 0.23 7.70
CA LEU A 74 -7.16 -0.68 6.65
C LEU A 74 -8.67 -0.49 6.44
N ILE A 75 -9.08 -0.27 5.20
CA ILE A 75 -10.45 -0.37 4.73
C ILE A 75 -10.55 -1.68 3.94
N HIS A 76 -11.17 -2.70 4.52
CA HIS A 76 -11.38 -4.00 3.89
C HIS A 76 -12.82 -4.16 3.39
N LYS A 77 -12.99 -4.75 2.21
CA LYS A 77 -14.30 -4.82 1.54
C LYS A 77 -15.34 -5.61 2.34
N ILE A 78 -14.91 -6.67 3.03
CA ILE A 78 -15.80 -7.60 3.75
C ILE A 78 -15.69 -7.43 5.28
N GLU A 79 -14.47 -7.39 5.81
CA GLU A 79 -14.23 -7.34 7.27
C GLU A 79 -14.27 -5.91 7.85
N GLY A 80 -14.41 -4.90 7.00
CA GLY A 80 -14.54 -3.51 7.41
C GLY A 80 -13.22 -2.86 7.79
N ASN A 81 -13.28 -1.91 8.72
CA ASN A 81 -12.15 -1.05 9.03
C ASN A 81 -11.33 -1.60 10.21
N SER A 82 -10.01 -1.59 10.10
CA SER A 82 -9.11 -2.01 11.16
C SER A 82 -7.91 -1.06 11.30
N PRO A 83 -7.46 -0.76 12.54
CA PRO A 83 -6.25 0.03 12.73
C PRO A 83 -5.05 -0.75 12.21
N VAL A 84 -4.11 -0.04 11.60
CA VAL A 84 -2.86 -0.64 11.14
C VAL A 84 -1.70 0.32 11.40
N PHE A 85 -0.66 -0.23 12.01
CA PHE A 85 0.60 0.44 12.23
C PHE A 85 1.65 -0.24 11.38
N TRP A 86 2.66 0.48 10.94
CA TRP A 86 3.76 -0.14 10.22
C TRP A 86 5.10 0.46 10.56
N LYS A 87 6.12 -0.37 10.37
CA LYS A 87 7.52 0.00 10.50
C LYS A 87 8.37 -0.72 9.46
N GLY A 88 9.52 -0.19 9.14
CA GLY A 88 10.46 -0.88 8.26
C GLY A 88 11.72 -0.08 8.00
N PRO A 89 12.70 -0.68 7.32
CA PRO A 89 13.85 0.05 6.82
C PRO A 89 13.41 1.17 5.88
N SER A 90 14.06 2.32 5.99
CA SER A 90 14.02 3.38 4.99
C SER A 90 15.43 3.66 4.48
N ILE A 91 15.53 4.02 3.22
CA ILE A 91 16.75 4.54 2.62
C ILE A 91 16.42 5.92 2.09
N GLY A 92 17.27 6.89 2.38
CA GLY A 92 17.09 8.25 1.87
C GLY A 92 17.53 9.31 2.86
N PHE A 93 17.34 10.55 2.43
CA PHE A 93 17.50 11.74 3.24
C PHE A 93 16.10 12.34 3.40
N ASP A 94 15.44 11.97 4.48
CA ASP A 94 14.19 12.60 4.87
C ASP A 94 14.45 13.37 6.16
N LEU A 95 14.52 14.69 6.02
CA LEU A 95 14.68 15.65 7.11
C LEU A 95 13.39 16.48 7.26
N GLY A 96 12.24 15.84 7.02
CA GLY A 96 10.92 16.47 7.14
C GLY A 96 10.24 16.16 8.48
N ALA A 97 9.91 17.19 9.26
CA ALA A 97 9.11 17.04 10.48
C ALA A 97 7.61 16.73 10.20
N ASN A 98 7.18 16.81 8.94
CA ASN A 98 5.80 16.57 8.52
C ASN A 98 5.67 15.17 7.91
N GLY A 99 4.73 14.37 8.43
CA GLY A 99 4.47 13.02 7.93
C GLY A 99 3.89 13.04 6.53
N SER A 100 4.26 12.04 5.74
CA SER A 100 3.81 11.86 4.36
C SER A 100 2.58 10.96 4.31
N ARG A 101 1.58 11.33 3.50
CA ARG A 101 0.41 10.47 3.25
C ARG A 101 0.80 9.24 2.43
N VAL A 102 0.27 8.09 2.83
CA VAL A 102 0.48 6.79 2.15
C VAL A 102 -0.87 6.16 1.87
N PHE A 103 -1.08 5.74 0.61
CA PHE A 103 -2.24 4.94 0.21
C PHE A 103 -1.73 3.58 -0.25
N ALA A 104 -2.11 2.47 0.38
CA ALA A 104 -1.62 1.15 -0.01
C ALA A 104 -2.74 0.22 -0.45
N LEU A 105 -2.64 -0.37 -1.64
CA LEU A 105 -3.58 -1.40 -2.07
C LEU A 105 -3.25 -2.71 -1.38
N VAL A 106 -4.28 -3.46 -1.00
CA VAL A 106 -4.16 -4.78 -0.36
C VAL A 106 -4.95 -5.80 -1.17
N TYR A 107 -4.28 -6.88 -1.55
CA TYR A 107 -4.83 -7.95 -2.38
C TYR A 107 -4.83 -9.27 -1.62
N ASN A 108 -5.82 -10.11 -1.89
CA ASN A 108 -5.95 -11.48 -1.38
C ASN A 108 -5.94 -11.59 0.15
N LEU A 109 -6.32 -10.54 0.88
CA LEU A 109 -6.45 -10.57 2.34
C LEU A 109 -7.82 -11.16 2.71
N TYR A 110 -7.86 -12.42 3.15
CA TYR A 110 -9.13 -13.09 3.50
C TYR A 110 -9.45 -13.06 4.99
N ASP A 111 -8.43 -12.83 5.82
CA ASP A 111 -8.53 -12.64 7.28
C ASP A 111 -7.63 -11.46 7.64
N VAL A 112 -8.18 -10.40 8.24
CA VAL A 112 -7.39 -9.21 8.60
C VAL A 112 -6.25 -9.52 9.58
N GLU A 113 -6.34 -10.56 10.40
CA GLU A 113 -5.25 -10.95 11.29
C GLU A 113 -4.00 -11.39 10.51
N GLU A 114 -4.17 -11.89 9.28
CA GLU A 114 -3.08 -12.21 8.36
C GLU A 114 -2.35 -10.97 7.83
N LEU A 115 -2.87 -9.76 8.05
CA LEU A 115 -2.17 -8.54 7.67
C LEU A 115 -1.04 -8.19 8.65
N TYR A 116 -1.14 -8.57 9.93
CA TYR A 116 -0.26 -8.06 10.98
C TYR A 116 1.06 -8.83 11.09
N ARG A 117 1.87 -8.76 10.02
CA ARG A 117 3.17 -9.43 9.90
C ARG A 117 4.11 -8.70 8.94
N ARG A 118 5.27 -9.31 8.66
CA ARG A 118 6.31 -8.74 7.79
C ARG A 118 6.11 -9.12 6.32
N PHE A 119 6.01 -8.14 5.43
CA PHE A 119 5.93 -8.35 3.98
C PHE A 119 7.24 -7.92 3.33
N PRO A 120 8.09 -8.85 2.87
CA PRO A 120 9.28 -8.50 2.11
C PRO A 120 8.92 -7.83 0.78
N ALA A 121 9.78 -6.94 0.32
CA ALA A 121 9.64 -6.28 -0.97
C ALA A 121 9.91 -7.25 -2.12
N ILE A 122 9.14 -7.11 -3.19
CA ILE A 122 9.38 -7.82 -4.45
C ILE A 122 10.46 -7.04 -5.22
N GLU A 123 11.55 -7.73 -5.56
CA GLU A 123 12.64 -7.15 -6.36
C GLU A 123 12.13 -6.70 -7.73
N GLY A 124 12.60 -5.53 -8.20
CA GLY A 124 12.23 -5.00 -9.52
C GLY A 124 10.79 -4.47 -9.64
N SER A 125 9.97 -4.51 -8.58
CA SER A 125 8.57 -4.06 -8.61
C SER A 125 8.36 -2.54 -8.54
N ALA A 126 9.44 -1.76 -8.51
CA ALA A 126 9.34 -0.31 -8.36
C ALA A 126 8.79 0.33 -9.64
N TYR A 127 7.78 1.18 -9.48
CA TYR A 127 7.17 1.95 -10.56
C TYR A 127 7.02 3.42 -10.15
N PHE A 128 7.38 4.34 -11.04
CA PHE A 128 7.33 5.77 -10.78
C PHE A 128 6.88 6.55 -12.01
N ILE A 129 5.93 7.47 -11.80
CA ILE A 129 5.44 8.36 -12.84
C ILE A 129 4.94 9.67 -12.24
N GLY A 130 5.33 10.81 -12.82
CA GLY A 130 4.77 12.12 -12.47
C GLY A 130 4.85 12.50 -10.98
N GLY A 131 5.89 12.08 -10.25
CA GLY A 131 6.02 12.36 -8.81
C GLY A 131 5.30 11.37 -7.90
N VAL A 132 4.73 10.29 -8.45
CA VAL A 132 4.03 9.23 -7.69
C VAL A 132 4.79 7.92 -7.83
N GLY A 133 5.07 7.26 -6.71
CA GLY A 133 5.81 6.00 -6.64
C GLY A 133 5.02 4.87 -6.02
N MET A 134 5.28 3.65 -6.49
CA MET A 134 4.72 2.41 -5.99
C MET A 134 5.78 1.28 -5.98
N ASN A 135 5.69 0.38 -5.02
CA ASN A 135 6.43 -0.88 -5.01
C ASN A 135 5.59 -1.99 -4.40
N TYR A 136 5.86 -3.26 -4.75
CA TYR A 136 5.11 -4.40 -4.22
C TYR A 136 5.85 -5.06 -3.07
N GLN A 137 5.08 -5.52 -2.10
CA GLN A 137 5.53 -6.30 -0.97
C GLN A 137 4.58 -7.48 -0.83
N GLN A 138 5.13 -8.68 -0.60
CA GLN A 138 4.35 -9.89 -0.64
C GLN A 138 4.79 -10.89 0.42
N ARG A 139 3.80 -11.53 1.03
CA ARG A 139 3.98 -12.74 1.82
C ARG A 139 2.83 -13.67 1.46
N ASP A 140 3.17 -14.93 1.21
CA ASP A 140 2.22 -15.93 0.73
C ASP A 140 1.52 -15.41 -0.54
N ASN A 141 0.18 -15.35 -0.54
CA ASN A 141 -0.62 -14.78 -1.62
C ASN A 141 -1.03 -13.31 -1.39
N ILE A 142 -0.76 -12.74 -0.22
CA ILE A 142 -1.17 -11.38 0.12
C ILE A 142 -0.14 -10.39 -0.41
N ILE A 143 -0.62 -9.39 -1.16
CA ILE A 143 0.22 -8.35 -1.77
C ILE A 143 -0.21 -6.99 -1.22
N ILE A 144 0.78 -6.19 -0.86
CA ILE A 144 0.63 -4.81 -0.45
C ILE A 144 1.37 -3.93 -1.46
N ALA A 145 0.68 -2.94 -2.01
CA ALA A 145 1.24 -1.99 -2.97
C ALA A 145 1.12 -0.55 -2.44
N PRO A 146 2.07 -0.06 -1.64
CA PRO A 146 2.06 1.31 -1.14
C PRO A 146 2.32 2.33 -2.25
N ILE A 147 1.53 3.39 -2.28
CA ILE A 147 1.58 4.52 -3.20
C ILE A 147 1.90 5.79 -2.41
N ARG A 148 2.90 6.55 -2.89
CA ARG A 148 3.39 7.79 -2.25
C ARG A 148 3.55 8.91 -3.28
N VAL A 149 3.33 10.16 -2.87
CA VAL A 149 3.51 11.38 -3.69
C VAL A 149 4.69 12.19 -3.16
N GLY A 150 5.55 12.71 -4.05
CA GLY A 150 6.59 13.68 -3.69
C GLY A 150 7.75 13.78 -4.68
N VAL A 151 8.28 15.01 -4.82
CA VAL A 151 9.52 15.34 -5.57
C VAL A 151 10.74 15.00 -4.72
N GLY A 152 11.10 13.72 -4.70
CA GLY A 152 12.20 13.24 -3.86
C GLY A 152 12.23 11.74 -3.62
N LEU A 153 11.47 10.96 -4.39
CA LEU A 153 11.38 9.50 -4.27
C LEU A 153 12.67 8.75 -4.70
N ARG A 154 13.84 9.38 -4.55
CA ARG A 154 15.11 8.69 -4.69
C ARG A 154 15.34 7.95 -3.38
N LEU A 155 15.18 6.62 -3.44
CA LEU A 155 15.45 5.63 -2.37
C LEU A 155 14.27 5.28 -1.45
N GLY A 156 13.05 5.79 -1.69
CA GLY A 156 11.84 5.35 -0.99
C GLY A 156 11.33 3.94 -1.37
N ILE A 157 12.05 3.23 -2.25
CA ILE A 157 11.84 1.79 -2.43
C ILE A 157 12.36 1.14 -1.15
N SER A 158 11.44 0.57 -0.37
CA SER A 158 11.81 -0.31 0.73
C SER A 158 12.55 -1.52 0.16
N LEU A 159 13.88 -1.46 0.11
CA LEU A 159 14.73 -2.62 -0.10
C LEU A 159 14.76 -3.40 1.21
N GLY A 160 13.75 -4.24 1.42
CA GLY A 160 13.61 -4.97 2.67
C GLY A 160 12.18 -5.41 2.89
N TYR A 161 11.49 -4.76 3.81
CA TYR A 161 10.14 -5.16 4.22
C TYR A 161 9.32 -3.99 4.78
N ILE A 162 8.01 -4.22 4.88
CA ILE A 162 7.15 -3.54 5.85
C ILE A 162 6.74 -4.54 6.92
N HIS A 163 6.66 -4.12 8.17
CA HIS A 163 6.11 -4.91 9.26
C HIS A 163 4.85 -4.21 9.72
N LEU A 164 3.69 -4.77 9.39
CA LEU A 164 2.40 -4.26 9.86
C LEU A 164 2.05 -4.88 11.21
N THR A 165 1.47 -4.08 12.09
CA THR A 165 1.07 -4.52 13.44
C THR A 165 -0.30 -3.96 13.79
N LYS A 166 -1.05 -4.70 14.61
CA LYS A 166 -2.36 -4.30 15.12
C LYS A 166 -2.27 -3.20 16.17
N GLU A 167 -1.18 -3.22 16.95
CA GLU A 167 -0.88 -2.22 17.96
C GLU A 167 0.37 -1.44 17.58
N ARG A 168 0.43 -0.17 18.01
CA ARG A 168 1.60 0.68 17.77
C ARG A 168 2.79 0.11 18.53
N SER A 169 3.87 -0.18 17.83
CA SER A 169 5.13 -0.64 18.42
C SER A 169 6.30 0.11 17.82
N TRP A 170 7.07 0.77 18.68
CA TRP A 170 8.30 1.49 18.32
C TRP A 170 9.52 0.58 18.19
N ILE A 171 9.40 -0.69 18.59
CA ILE A 171 10.47 -1.69 18.48
C ILE A 171 10.41 -2.26 17.05
N PRO A 172 11.46 -2.16 16.20
CA PRO A 172 11.36 -2.47 14.77
C PRO A 172 11.43 -3.97 14.41
N PHE A 173 11.74 -4.83 15.39
CA PHE A 173 11.81 -6.29 15.25
C PHE A 173 10.58 -6.96 15.87
#